data_AF-A0A956KM39-F1
#
_entry.id   AF-A0A956KM39-F1
#
_cell.length_a   1.000
_cell.length_b   1.000
_cell.length_c   1.000
_cell.angle_alpha   90.00
_cell.angle_beta   90.00
_cell.angle_gamma   90.00
#
_symmetry.space_group_name_H-M   'P 1'
#
loop_
_entity.id
_entity.type
_entity.pdbx_description
1 polymer ?
#
loop_
_entity_poly.entity_id
_entity_poly.type
_entity_poly.pdbx_seq_one_letter_code
_entity_poly.pdbx_strand_id
1 'polypeptide(L)'
;MSRLDRRFSACARDNRAALIGYLTAFDPDLETSFANLEAACAAGLDVLELGVPFSDPAADGPEIQAAMVRALAAGSTVAGVLDLAKRLRDRFSDLPIVLFSYANP
;
A
#
# COMPACT_ATOMS: atom_id res chain seq x y z
N MET A 1 8.97 -17.47 -10.29
CA MET A 1 7.94 -17.21 -9.27
C MET A 1 8.01 -15.76 -8.85
N SER A 2 6.87 -15.08 -8.78
CA SER A 2 6.73 -13.72 -8.30
C SER A 2 6.95 -13.63 -6.78
N ARG A 3 7.07 -12.42 -6.22
CA ARG A 3 7.07 -12.23 -4.75
C ARG A 3 5.76 -12.74 -4.13
N LEU A 4 4.64 -12.52 -4.82
CA LEU A 4 3.30 -12.92 -4.40
C LEU A 4 3.21 -14.45 -4.31
N ASP A 5 3.66 -15.17 -5.34
CA ASP A 5 3.64 -16.64 -5.38
C ASP A 5 4.44 -17.23 -4.20
N ARG A 6 5.63 -16.67 -3.94
CA ARG A 6 6.50 -17.11 -2.85
C ARG A 6 5.84 -16.87 -1.49
N ARG A 7 5.15 -15.75 -1.31
CA ARG A 7 4.49 -15.40 -0.05
C ARG A 7 3.27 -16.28 0.24
N PHE A 8 2.38 -16.45 -0.73
CA PHE A 8 1.22 -17.34 -0.58
C PHE A 8 1.65 -18.81 -0.37
N SER A 9 2.70 -19.27 -1.07
CA SER A 9 3.26 -20.60 -0.84
C SER A 9 3.82 -20.76 0.58
N ALA A 10 4.44 -19.71 1.14
CA ALA A 10 4.90 -19.73 2.53
C ALA A 10 3.72 -19.80 3.51
N CYS A 11 2.69 -18.96 3.37
CA CYS A 11 1.51 -19.00 4.24
C CYS A 11 0.81 -20.37 4.20
N ALA A 12 0.70 -20.99 3.02
CA ALA A 12 0.13 -22.32 2.86
C ALA A 12 0.96 -23.41 3.57
N ARG A 13 2.30 -23.35 3.48
CA ARG A 13 3.20 -24.26 4.22
C ARG A 13 3.06 -24.10 5.73
N ASP A 14 2.81 -22.87 6.18
CA ASP A 14 2.60 -22.55 7.60
C ASP A 14 1.16 -22.83 8.07
N ASN A 15 0.29 -23.36 7.19
CA ASN A 15 -1.13 -23.63 7.44
C ASN A 15 -1.89 -22.41 8.01
N ARG A 16 -1.63 -21.23 7.46
CA ARG A 16 -2.27 -19.97 7.86
C ARG A 16 -2.76 -19.15 6.66
N ALA A 17 -3.76 -18.32 6.89
CA ALA A 17 -4.16 -17.30 5.93
C ALA A 17 -3.08 -16.22 5.79
N ALA A 18 -3.03 -15.56 4.63
CA ALA A 18 -2.22 -14.37 4.42
C ALA A 18 -2.95 -13.14 4.95
N LEU A 19 -2.21 -12.25 5.63
CA LEU A 19 -2.70 -10.93 6.05
C LEU A 19 -2.36 -9.89 4.98
N ILE A 20 -3.38 -9.32 4.34
CA ILE A 20 -3.25 -8.28 3.32
C ILE A 20 -3.66 -6.95 3.94
N GLY A 21 -2.75 -5.98 3.98
CA GLY A 21 -3.01 -4.66 4.56
C GLY A 21 -3.10 -3.59 3.48
N TYR A 22 -4.13 -2.75 3.56
CA TYR A 22 -4.32 -1.60 2.68
C TYR A 22 -4.02 -0.30 3.44
N LEU A 23 -3.21 0.58 2.83
CA LEU A 23 -3.05 1.97 3.27
C LEU A 23 -3.00 2.90 2.06
N THR A 24 -3.67 4.05 2.16
CA THR A 24 -3.59 5.11 1.15
C THR A 24 -2.25 5.83 1.25
N ALA A 25 -1.51 5.87 0.15
CA ALA A 25 -0.24 6.61 0.08
C ALA A 25 -0.49 8.10 0.31
N PHE A 26 0.43 8.78 1.00
CA PHE A 26 0.36 10.21 1.34
C PHE A 26 -0.76 10.60 2.33
N ASP A 27 -1.49 9.65 2.92
CA ASP A 27 -2.43 9.97 4.00
C ASP A 27 -1.76 9.90 5.39
N PRO A 28 -1.80 10.96 6.22
CA PRO A 28 -2.30 12.33 5.93
C PRO A 28 -1.26 13.24 5.26
N ASP A 29 0.01 12.84 5.25
CA ASP A 29 1.12 13.47 4.54
C ASP A 29 2.17 12.42 4.16
N LEU A 30 3.18 12.79 3.37
CA LEU A 30 4.20 11.87 2.87
C LEU A 30 4.97 11.14 3.98
N GLU A 31 5.51 11.86 4.97
CA GLU A 31 6.41 11.25 5.95
C GLU A 31 5.62 10.45 7.01
N THR A 32 4.45 10.94 7.41
CA THR A 32 3.54 10.17 8.28
C THR A 32 3.04 8.90 7.58
N SER A 33 2.65 9.01 6.30
CA SER A 33 2.25 7.85 5.49
C SER A 33 3.38 6.84 5.38
N PHE A 34 4.62 7.29 5.10
CA PHE A 34 5.78 6.41 5.04
C PHE A 34 6.02 5.68 6.36
N ALA A 35 6.00 6.39 7.49
CA ALA A 35 6.19 5.80 8.81
C ALA A 35 5.10 4.75 9.14
N ASN A 36 3.85 5.04 8.81
CA ASN A 36 2.73 4.10 9.00
C ASN A 36 2.86 2.86 8.13
N LEU A 37 3.20 3.03 6.85
CA LEU A 37 3.45 1.93 5.91
C LEU A 37 4.62 1.07 6.37
N GLU A 38 5.70 1.69 6.81
CA GLU A 38 6.86 1.03 7.40
C GLU A 38 6.46 0.20 8.62
N ALA A 39 5.71 0.78 9.55
CA ALA A 39 5.26 0.10 10.77
C ALA A 39 4.35 -1.09 10.44
N ALA A 40 3.43 -0.91 9.49
CA ALA A 40 2.55 -1.99 9.02
C ALA A 40 3.35 -3.14 8.39
N CYS A 41 4.33 -2.83 7.53
CA CYS A 41 5.21 -3.85 6.96
C CYS A 41 6.02 -4.59 8.03
N ALA A 42 6.56 -3.87 9.02
CA ALA A 42 7.31 -4.45 10.13
C ALA A 42 6.45 -5.28 11.09
N ALA A 43 5.16 -4.97 11.22
CA ALA A 43 4.20 -5.70 12.05
C ALA A 43 3.82 -7.09 11.49
N GLY A 44 4.29 -7.45 10.29
CA GLY A 44 4.15 -8.79 9.74
C GLY A 44 3.04 -8.95 8.71
N LEU A 45 2.67 -7.89 7.97
CA LEU A 45 1.83 -8.04 6.78
C LEU A 45 2.44 -9.05 5.79
N ASP A 46 1.59 -9.85 5.15
CA ASP A 46 2.03 -10.73 4.08
C ASP A 46 2.09 -10.00 2.76
N VAL A 47 1.12 -9.13 2.48
CA VAL A 47 1.04 -8.30 1.28
C VAL A 47 0.64 -6.89 1.70
N LEU A 48 1.30 -5.89 1.12
CA LEU A 48 0.88 -4.50 1.21
C LEU A 48 0.14 -4.11 -0.07
N GLU A 49 -1.10 -3.65 0.08
CA GLU A 49 -1.80 -2.88 -0.93
C GLU A 49 -1.55 -1.39 -0.67
N LEU A 50 -0.91 -0.73 -1.63
CA LEU A 50 -0.58 0.68 -1.57
C LEU A 50 -1.57 1.46 -2.44
N GLY A 51 -2.50 2.17 -1.80
CA GLY A 51 -3.53 2.95 -2.47
C GLY A 51 -2.93 4.16 -3.18
N VAL A 52 -3.14 4.26 -4.50
CA VAL A 52 -2.86 5.45 -5.30
C VAL A 52 -4.05 6.40 -5.18
N PRO A 53 -3.90 7.59 -4.58
CA PRO A 53 -5.02 8.52 -4.39
C PRO A 53 -5.63 8.96 -5.72
N PHE A 54 -6.95 8.98 -5.78
CA PHE A 54 -7.71 9.39 -6.97
C PHE A 54 -8.84 10.35 -6.57
N SER A 55 -9.20 11.27 -7.46
CA SER A 55 -10.16 12.35 -7.17
C SER A 55 -11.63 11.91 -7.18
N ASP A 56 -11.95 10.79 -7.83
CA ASP A 56 -13.32 10.26 -7.92
C ASP A 56 -13.39 8.76 -7.54
N PRO A 57 -13.13 8.42 -6.27
CA PRO A 57 -13.05 7.03 -5.82
C PRO A 57 -14.43 6.41 -5.53
N ALA A 58 -15.26 6.28 -6.57
CA ALA A 58 -16.64 5.84 -6.46
C ALA A 58 -16.83 4.39 -5.96
N ALA A 59 -15.78 3.56 -5.97
CA ALA A 59 -15.83 2.17 -5.52
C ALA A 59 -15.43 2.00 -4.04
N ASP A 60 -14.90 3.04 -3.39
CA ASP A 60 -14.39 2.96 -2.03
C ASP A 60 -15.42 3.41 -0.98
N GLY A 61 -15.28 2.92 0.25
CA GLY A 61 -16.05 3.36 1.41
C GLY A 61 -15.61 4.74 1.95
N PRO A 62 -16.43 5.40 2.80
CA PRO A 62 -16.23 6.79 3.18
C PRO A 62 -14.88 7.09 3.85
N GLU A 63 -14.32 6.12 4.60
CA GLU A 63 -13.04 6.24 5.30
C GLU A 63 -11.87 6.28 4.30
N ILE A 64 -11.91 5.44 3.27
CA ILE A 64 -10.91 5.42 2.20
C ILE A 64 -11.08 6.64 1.31
N GLN A 65 -12.31 7.04 0.97
CA GLN A 65 -12.55 8.28 0.23
C GLN A 65 -11.96 9.49 0.98
N ALA A 66 -12.17 9.59 2.30
CA ALA A 66 -11.60 10.65 3.12
C ALA A 66 -10.07 10.61 3.17
N ALA A 67 -9.46 9.42 3.22
CA ALA A 67 -8.01 9.25 3.13
C ALA A 67 -7.46 9.72 1.80
N MET A 68 -8.12 9.41 0.67
CA MET A 68 -7.73 9.88 -0.65
C MET A 68 -7.81 11.40 -0.76
N VAL A 69 -8.85 12.04 -0.21
CA VAL A 69 -8.96 13.51 -0.16
C VAL A 69 -7.78 14.14 0.60
N ARG A 70 -7.43 13.61 1.78
CA ARG A 70 -6.27 14.10 2.55
C ARG A 70 -4.96 13.90 1.79
N ALA A 71 -4.77 12.73 1.20
CA ALA A 71 -3.57 12.42 0.42
C ALA A 71 -3.40 13.32 -0.82
N LEU A 72 -4.49 13.63 -1.53
CA LEU A 72 -4.47 14.58 -2.63
C LEU A 72 -4.14 16.00 -2.15
N ALA A 73 -4.73 16.43 -1.03
CA ALA A 73 -4.41 17.72 -0.41
C ALA A 73 -2.94 17.82 0.06
N ALA A 74 -2.32 16.68 0.39
CA ALA A 74 -0.89 16.57 0.73
C ALA A 74 0.05 16.54 -0.49
N GLY A 75 -0.49 16.69 -1.72
CA GLY A 75 0.31 16.76 -2.94
C GLY A 75 0.72 15.40 -3.50
N SER A 76 -0.05 14.34 -3.22
CA SER A 76 0.19 13.03 -3.82
C SER A 76 0.19 13.08 -5.34
N THR A 77 1.13 12.35 -5.94
CA THR A 77 1.20 12.12 -7.39
C THR A 77 1.54 10.65 -7.63
N VAL A 78 1.19 10.10 -8.80
CA VAL A 78 1.58 8.73 -9.16
C VAL A 78 3.09 8.52 -9.05
N ALA A 79 3.89 9.49 -9.51
CA ALA A 79 5.36 9.44 -9.37
C ALA A 79 5.79 9.39 -7.90
N GLY A 80 5.21 10.23 -7.04
CA GLY A 80 5.47 10.21 -5.60
C GLY A 80 5.09 8.89 -4.94
N VAL A 81 3.99 8.26 -5.35
CA VAL A 81 3.59 6.93 -4.85
C VAL A 81 4.59 5.85 -5.30
N LEU A 82 5.11 5.92 -6.53
CA LEU A 82 6.16 5.01 -7.01
C LEU A 82 7.47 5.20 -6.24
N ASP A 83 7.86 6.44 -5.94
CA ASP A 83 9.05 6.74 -5.12
C ASP A 83 8.88 6.24 -3.68
N LEU A 84 7.69 6.39 -3.09
CA LEU A 84 7.34 5.82 -1.79
C LEU A 84 7.45 4.29 -1.79
N ALA A 85 6.91 3.63 -2.82
CA ALA A 85 7.01 2.18 -2.98
C ALA A 85 8.47 1.71 -3.14
N LYS A 86 9.31 2.51 -3.81
CA LYS A 86 10.75 2.26 -3.90
C LYS A 86 11.44 2.37 -2.54
N ARG A 87 11.15 3.42 -1.77
CA ARG A 87 11.68 3.59 -0.40
C ARG A 87 11.29 2.44 0.53
N LEU A 88 10.05 1.92 0.41
CA LEU A 88 9.62 0.72 1.12
C LEU A 88 10.35 -0.54 0.63
N ARG A 89 10.54 -0.69 -0.68
CA ARG A 89 11.26 -1.82 -1.28
C ARG A 89 12.70 -1.94 -0.79
N ASP A 90 13.38 -0.81 -0.58
CA ASP A 90 14.76 -0.78 -0.06
C ASP A 90 14.84 -1.37 1.36
N ARG A 91 13.73 -1.35 2.12
CA ARG A 91 13.64 -1.85 3.50
C ARG A 91 13.00 -3.22 3.60
N PHE A 92 12.08 -3.54 2.68
CA PHE A 92 11.31 -4.78 2.64
C PHE A 92 11.42 -5.44 1.24
N SER A 93 12.61 -5.96 0.93
CA SER A 93 12.98 -6.49 -0.41
C SER A 93 12.05 -7.58 -0.96
N ASP A 94 11.49 -8.41 -0.08
CA ASP A 94 10.69 -9.58 -0.44
C ASP A 94 9.18 -9.40 -0.23
N LEU A 95 8.75 -8.38 0.51
CA LEU A 95 7.35 -8.11 0.77
C LEU A 95 6.62 -7.76 -0.56
N PRO A 96 5.59 -8.51 -0.98
CA PRO A 96 4.76 -8.10 -2.11
C PRO A 96 4.11 -6.74 -1.84
N ILE A 97 4.29 -5.81 -2.78
CA ILE A 97 3.63 -4.50 -2.78
C ILE A 97 2.77 -4.46 -4.05
N VAL A 98 1.47 -4.28 -3.89
CA VAL A 98 0.49 -4.17 -4.96
C VAL A 98 0.04 -2.71 -5.02
N LEU A 99 0.23 -2.06 -6.17
CA LEU A 99 -0.35 -0.74 -6.39
C LEU A 99 -1.84 -0.90 -6.61
N PHE A 100 -2.65 -0.35 -5.71
CA PHE A 100 -4.10 -0.37 -5.78
C PHE A 100 -4.56 0.97 -6.34
N SER A 101 -5.08 0.97 -7.57
CA SER A 101 -5.40 2.19 -8.32
C SER A 101 -6.67 2.02 -9.13
N TYR A 102 -7.35 3.14 -9.37
CA TYR A 102 -8.38 3.23 -10.40
C TYR A 102 -7.75 3.17 -11.80
N ALA A 103 -8.56 2.76 -12.79
CA ALA A 103 -8.11 2.62 -14.18
C ALA A 103 -7.73 3.97 -14.82
N ASN A 104 -8.34 5.06 -14.35
CA ASN A 104 -8.01 6.43 -14.73
C ASN A 104 -7.39 7.12 -13.51
N PRO A 105 -6.06 7.04 -13.29
CA PRO A 105 -5.40 7.66 -12.15
C PRO A 105 -5.22 9.19 -12.31
#